data_AF-A0A2D6X3K4-F1
#
_entry.id   AF-A0A2D6X3K4-F1
#
_cell.length_a   1.000
_cell.length_b   1.000
_cell.length_c   1.000
_cell.angle_alpha   90.00
_cell.angle_beta   90.00
_cell.angle_gamma   90.00
#
_symmetry.space_group_name_H-M   'P 1'
#
loop_
_entity.id
_entity.type
_entity.pdbx_description
1 polymer ?
#
loop_
_entity_poly.entity_id
_entity_poly.type
_entity_poly.pdbx_seq_one_letter_code
_entity_poly.pdbx_strand_id
1 'polypeptide(L)' 'MAKLYEKAWNKTVEGLNEWKKDIIINHPLSTDRMHQDVSREVARDAARLAEQWDEEFKGKVTTPAP' A
#
# COMPACT_ATOMS: atom_id res chain seq x y z
N MET A 1 0.15 10.87 -8.08
CA MET A 1 0.87 10.02 -7.11
C MET A 1 0.27 9.99 -5.71
N ALA A 2 0.26 11.08 -4.92
CA ALA A 2 -0.09 11.02 -3.49
C ALA A 2 -1.48 10.39 -3.18
N LYS A 3 -2.52 10.77 -3.94
CA LYS A 3 -3.88 10.20 -3.78
C LYS A 3 -3.98 8.71 -4.17
N LEU A 4 -3.17 8.25 -5.12
CA LEU A 4 -3.10 6.84 -5.51
C LEU A 4 -2.43 6.01 -4.42
N TYR A 5 -1.35 6.55 -3.85
CA TYR A 5 -0.65 5.92 -2.73
C TYR A 5 -1.56 5.81 -1.49
N GLU A 6 -2.30 6.87 -1.14
CA GLU A 6 -3.26 6.84 -0.03
C GLU A 6 -4.36 5.80 -0.23
N LYS A 7 -4.92 5.71 -1.45
CA LYS A 7 -5.91 4.69 -1.79
C LYS A 7 -5.32 3.27 -1.71
N ALA A 8 -4.10 3.09 -2.21
CA ALA A 8 -3.41 1.81 -2.18
C ALA A 8 -3.09 1.40 -0.73
N TRP A 9 -2.63 2.34 0.09
CA TRP A 9 -2.39 2.14 1.51
C TRP A 9 -3.64 1.65 2.25
N ASN A 10 -4.77 2.36 2.09
CA ASN A 10 -6.03 1.95 2.72
C ASN A 10 -6.46 0.56 2.26
N LYS A 11 -6.31 0.25 0.97
CA LYS A 11 -6.65 -1.07 0.43
C LYS A 11 -5.76 -2.18 0.97
N THR A 12 -4.45 -1.92 1.08
CA THR A 12 -3.50 -2.85 1.68
C THR A 12 -3.85 -3.08 3.14
N VAL A 13 -4.07 -2.01 3.92
CA VAL A 13 -4.42 -2.11 5.35
C VAL A 13 -5.74 -2.85 5.55
N GLU A 14 -6.77 -2.62 4.72
CA GLU A 14 -8.05 -3.37 4.77
C GLU A 14 -7.85 -4.89 4.61
N GLY A 15 -6.93 -5.31 3.75
CA GLY A 15 -6.63 -6.72 3.47
C GLY A 15 -5.77 -7.42 4.53
N LEU A 16 -5.21 -6.67 5.49
CA LEU A 16 -4.43 -7.25 6.56
C LEU A 16 -5.31 -7.98 7.59
N ASN A 17 -4.74 -8.99 8.23
CA ASN A 17 -5.34 -9.61 9.41
C ASN A 17 -5.31 -8.62 10.60
N GLU A 18 -6.16 -8.89 11.60
CA GLU A 18 -6.37 -7.97 12.73
C GLU A 18 -5.08 -7.66 13.51
N TRP A 19 -4.19 -8.64 13.69
CA TRP A 19 -2.92 -8.41 14.39
C TRP A 19 -2.00 -7.41 13.65
N LYS A 20 -1.98 -7.42 12.31
CA LYS A 20 -1.12 -6.53 11.51
C LYS A 20 -1.77 -5.15 11.50
N LYS A 21 -3.09 -5.09 11.39
CA LYS A 21 -3.85 -3.84 11.52
C LYS A 21 -3.57 -3.15 12.85
N ASP A 22 -3.59 -3.90 13.95
CA ASP A 22 -3.29 -3.39 15.28
C ASP A 22 -1.88 -2.78 15.35
N ILE A 23 -0.87 -3.48 14.81
CA ILE A 23 0.50 -2.95 14.73
C ILE A 23 0.56 -1.64 13.93
N ILE A 24 -0.07 -1.60 12.75
CA ILE A 24 -0.02 -0.43 11.85
C ILE A 24 -0.77 0.77 12.43
N ILE A 25 -1.91 0.55 13.07
CA ILE A 25 -2.80 1.62 13.57
C ILE A 25 -2.34 2.09 14.95
N ASN A 26 -2.07 1.16 15.87
CA ASN A 26 -1.83 1.46 17.28
C ASN A 26 -0.34 1.56 17.63
N HIS A 27 0.55 0.99 16.83
CA HIS A 27 1.99 0.95 17.10
C HIS A 27 2.90 1.47 15.96
N PRO A 28 2.59 2.62 15.31
CA PRO A 28 3.34 3.12 14.15
C PRO A 28 4.80 3.49 14.47
N LEU A 29 5.13 3.75 15.74
CA LEU A 29 6.47 4.12 16.21
C LEU A 29 7.11 3.04 17.11
N SER A 30 6.65 1.79 17.00
CA SER A 30 7.23 0.70 17.78
C SER A 30 8.73 0.54 17.49
N THR A 31 9.51 0.37 18.56
CA THR A 31 10.92 -0.01 18.46
C THR A 31 11.09 -1.52 18.35
N ASP A 32 10.00 -2.30 18.47
CA ASP A 32 10.03 -3.73 18.25
C ASP A 32 10.35 -4.02 16.78
N ARG A 33 11.38 -4.84 16.57
CA ARG A 33 11.84 -5.21 15.22
C ARG A 33 10.74 -5.88 14.40
N MET A 34 9.91 -6.72 15.02
CA MET A 34 8.80 -7.39 14.34
C MET A 34 7.78 -6.37 13.84
N HIS A 35 7.45 -5.35 14.66
CA HIS A 35 6.48 -4.33 14.29
C HIS A 35 7.01 -3.44 13.15
N GLN A 36 8.31 -3.13 13.17
CA GLN A 36 8.97 -2.40 12.09
C GLN A 36 9.00 -3.19 10.78
N ASP A 37 9.28 -4.50 10.85
CA ASP A 37 9.28 -5.36 9.68
C ASP A 37 7.88 -5.47 9.06
N VAL A 38 6.84 -5.63 9.90
CA VAL A 38 5.43 -5.58 9.45
C VAL A 38 5.11 -4.22 8.80
N SER A 39 5.50 -3.12 9.43
CA SER A 39 5.25 -1.77 8.90
C SER A 39 5.92 -1.54 7.54
N ARG A 40 7.15 -2.03 7.39
CA ARG A 40 7.90 -1.97 6.12
C ARG A 40 7.28 -2.84 5.04
N GLU A 41 6.81 -4.04 5.39
CA GLU A 41 6.11 -4.93 4.47
C GLU A 41 4.85 -4.25 3.92
N VAL A 42 4.01 -3.71 4.80
CA VAL A 42 2.76 -3.02 4.42
C VAL A 42 3.04 -1.80 3.54
N ALA A 43 4.06 -1.00 3.87
CA ALA A 43 4.46 0.13 3.05
C ALA A 43 4.96 -0.26 1.65
N ARG A 44 5.71 -1.37 1.54
CA ARG A 44 6.16 -1.91 0.25
C ARG A 44 4.99 -2.42 -0.59
N ASP A 45 4.05 -3.12 0.02
CA ASP A 45 2.89 -3.65 -0.71
C ASP A 45 1.96 -2.53 -1.18
N ALA A 46 1.73 -1.52 -0.34
CA ALA A 46 1.01 -0.31 -0.74
C ALA A 46 1.71 0.44 -1.89
N ALA A 47 3.05 0.53 -1.86
CA ALA A 47 3.82 1.14 -2.96
C ALA A 47 3.68 0.37 -4.27
N ARG A 48 3.84 -0.96 -4.23
CA ARG A 48 3.66 -1.83 -5.41
C ARG A 48 2.26 -1.73 -5.99
N LEU A 49 1.24 -1.71 -5.13
CA LEU A 49 -0.15 -1.59 -5.57
C LEU A 49 -0.41 -0.22 -6.21
N ALA A 50 0.14 0.85 -5.64
CA ALA A 50 0.05 2.19 -6.21
C ALA A 50 0.76 2.29 -7.57
N GLU A 51 1.94 1.68 -7.72
CA GLU A 51 2.67 1.60 -8.98
C GLU A 51 1.91 0.80 -10.04
N GLN A 52 1.36 -0.36 -9.68
CA GLN A 52 0.54 -1.16 -10.59
C GLN A 52 -0.69 -0.37 -11.08
N TRP A 53 -1.39 0.33 -10.19
CA TRP A 53 -2.50 1.17 -10.59
C TRP A 53 -2.04 2.33 -11.48
N ASP A 54 -0.92 2.98 -11.16
CA ASP A 54 -0.38 4.07 -11.98
C ASP A 54 -0.04 3.61 -13.41
N GLU A 55 0.59 2.44 -13.55
CA GLU A 55 0.87 1.80 -14.84
C GLU A 55 -0.41 1.42 -15.59
N GLU A 56 -1.43 0.89 -14.91
CA GLU A 56 -2.73 0.57 -15.53
C GLU A 56 -3.46 1.84 -16.01
N PHE A 57 -3.41 2.93 -15.22
CA PHE A 57 -3.98 4.21 -15.62
C PHE A 57 -3.25 4.81 -16.83
N LYS A 58 -1.91 4.71 -16.88
CA LYS A 58 -1.12 5.15 -18.04
C LYS A 58 -1.39 4.30 -19.28
N GLY A 59 -1.38 2.98 -19.14
CA GLY A 59 -1.62 2.04 -20.25
C GLY A 59 -3.01 2.17 -20.87
N LYS A 60 -4.03 2.53 -20.07
CA LYS A 60 -5.38 2.83 -20.58
C LYS A 60 -5.47 4.15 -21.36
N VAL A 61 -4.60 5.11 -21.10
CA VAL A 61 -4.58 6.41 -21.81
C VAL A 61 -3.86 6.30 -23.16
N THR A 62 -2.95 5.33 -23.32
CA THR A 62 -2.11 5.19 -24.51
C THR A 62 -2.59 4.16 -25.53
N THR A 63 -3.81 3.64 -25.43
CA THR A 63 -4.40 2.78 -26.46
C THR A 63 -5.23 3.63 -27.43
N PRO A 64 -4.66 4.20 -28.51
CA PRO A 64 -5.48 4.68 -29.61
C PRO A 64 -6.20 3.46 -30.21
N ALA A 65 -7.51 3.58 -30.39
CA ALA A 65 -8.32 2.57 -31.05
C ALA A 65 -7.81 2.29 -32.48
N PRO A 66 -7.92 1.03 -32.98
CA PRO A 66 -7.63 0.70 -34.37
C PRO A 66 -8.58 1.39 -35.35
#